data_AF-A0A971CJK7-F1
#
_entry.id   AF-A0A971CJK7-F1
#
_cell.length_a   1.000
_cell.length_b   1.000
_cell.length_c   1.000
_cell.angle_alpha   90.00
_cell.angle_beta   90.00
_cell.angle_gamma   90.00
#
_symmetry.space_group_name_H-M   'P 1'
#
loop_
_entity.id
_entity.type
_entity.pdbx_description
1 polymer ?
#
loop_
_entity_poly.entity_id
_entity_poly.type
_entity_poly.pdbx_seq_one_letter_code
_entity_poly.pdbx_strand_id
1 'polypeptide(L)'
;MVNTEGFETIDVSLAGIRTATGFNNNEFMYTVDSGVSWTDFGTYDPGTSFGLQAFDLSGIPALNNNPYAGFRIVFWGATSSSGNNRIDNLVVSGAQTALPPAPVPEPSTIVLTAAGMVGLFLRLRRHQ
;
A
#
# COMPACT_ATOMS: atom_id res chain seq x y z
N MET A 1 -12.81 3.02 -5.62
CA MET A 1 -11.38 2.62 -5.56
C MET A 1 -10.77 3.21 -4.30
N VAL A 2 -9.69 2.63 -3.81
CA VAL A 2 -8.95 3.10 -2.64
C VAL A 2 -7.59 3.60 -3.16
N ASN A 3 -7.28 4.87 -2.91
CA ASN A 3 -5.98 5.42 -3.31
C ASN A 3 -4.91 4.98 -2.31
N THR A 4 -3.90 4.23 -2.77
CA THR A 4 -2.75 3.79 -1.95
C THR A 4 -1.46 4.56 -2.27
N GLU A 5 -1.53 5.68 -2.98
CA GLU A 5 -0.37 6.57 -3.23
C GLU A 5 0.32 6.98 -1.92
N GLY A 6 1.65 6.86 -1.90
CA GLY A 6 2.46 7.11 -0.72
C GLY A 6 2.38 6.03 0.36
N PHE A 7 1.76 4.88 0.09
CA PHE A 7 1.71 3.73 0.98
C PHE A 7 2.22 2.44 0.32
N GLU A 8 2.80 1.58 1.16
CA GLU A 8 3.28 0.24 0.86
C GLU A 8 2.75 -0.75 1.90
N THR A 9 3.01 -2.05 1.70
CA THR A 9 2.62 -3.14 2.62
C THR A 9 1.13 -3.04 2.99
N ILE A 10 0.28 -3.11 1.96
CA ILE A 10 -1.15 -2.91 2.13
C ILE A 10 -1.77 -4.08 2.90
N ASP A 11 -2.68 -3.77 3.81
CA ASP A 11 -3.45 -4.73 4.60
C ASP A 11 -4.92 -4.31 4.61
N VAL A 12 -5.81 -5.30 4.62
CA VAL A 12 -7.25 -5.08 4.79
C VAL A 12 -7.76 -5.95 5.94
N SER A 13 -8.55 -5.36 6.83
CA SER A 13 -9.16 -6.10 7.92
C SER A 13 -10.60 -5.66 8.17
N LEU A 14 -11.42 -6.58 8.70
CA LEU A 14 -12.81 -6.32 9.07
C LEU A 14 -13.28 -7.29 10.15
N ALA A 15 -14.33 -6.93 10.88
CA ALA A 15 -15.08 -7.84 11.72
C ALA A 15 -16.25 -8.43 10.90
N GLY A 16 -16.29 -9.73 10.73
CA GLY A 16 -17.31 -10.44 9.95
C GLY A 16 -18.14 -11.40 10.81
N ILE A 17 -19.43 -11.51 10.48
CA ILE A 17 -20.34 -12.51 11.04
C ILE A 17 -21.35 -12.93 9.97
N ARG A 18 -21.82 -14.17 10.02
CA ARG A 18 -22.98 -14.65 9.25
C ARG A 18 -24.08 -15.21 10.13
N THR A 19 -25.30 -15.27 9.59
CA THR A 19 -26.36 -16.10 10.16
C THR A 19 -26.08 -17.58 9.87
N ALA A 20 -26.79 -18.49 10.54
CA ALA A 20 -26.61 -19.94 10.33
C ALA A 20 -26.78 -20.37 8.85
N THR A 21 -27.62 -19.66 8.10
CA THR A 21 -27.90 -19.88 6.67
C THR A 21 -27.25 -18.83 5.75
N GLY A 22 -26.43 -17.93 6.31
CA GLY A 22 -25.70 -16.90 5.57
C GLY A 22 -24.54 -17.45 4.74
N PHE A 23 -23.92 -16.57 3.98
CA PHE A 23 -22.83 -16.89 3.06
C PHE A 23 -21.58 -17.33 3.82
N ASN A 24 -21.09 -18.53 3.52
CA ASN A 24 -20.00 -19.22 4.22
C ASN A 24 -18.78 -19.50 3.33
N ASN A 25 -18.80 -19.01 2.09
CA ASN A 25 -17.67 -19.11 1.16
C ASN A 25 -17.45 -17.76 0.49
N ASN A 26 -17.08 -16.76 1.30
CA ASN A 26 -16.87 -15.42 0.79
C ASN A 26 -15.50 -15.34 0.11
N GLU A 27 -15.42 -14.61 -0.98
CA GLU A 27 -14.19 -14.43 -1.76
C GLU A 27 -13.70 -13.00 -1.59
N PHE A 28 -12.49 -12.81 -1.08
CA PHE A 28 -11.86 -11.50 -1.03
C PHE A 28 -11.05 -11.31 -2.32
N MET A 29 -11.31 -10.21 -3.03
CA MET A 29 -10.66 -9.93 -4.30
C MET A 29 -10.09 -8.52 -4.31
N TYR A 30 -9.05 -8.33 -5.10
CA TYR A 30 -8.42 -7.03 -5.32
C TYR A 30 -8.35 -6.69 -6.80
N THR A 31 -8.16 -5.41 -7.09
CA THR A 31 -7.89 -4.87 -8.42
C THR A 31 -6.74 -3.87 -8.32
N VAL A 32 -5.97 -3.76 -9.39
CA VAL A 32 -4.87 -2.80 -9.55
C VAL A 32 -5.14 -1.83 -10.71
N ASP A 33 -6.31 -1.94 -11.34
CA ASP A 33 -6.67 -1.28 -12.61
C ASP A 33 -8.07 -0.65 -12.56
N SER A 34 -8.47 -0.12 -11.40
CA SER A 34 -9.80 0.49 -11.18
C SER A 34 -10.96 -0.44 -11.51
N GLY A 35 -10.81 -1.73 -11.21
CA GLY A 35 -11.88 -2.72 -11.31
C GLY A 35 -12.18 -3.18 -12.73
N VAL A 36 -11.30 -2.89 -13.69
CA VAL A 36 -11.36 -3.48 -15.04
C VAL A 36 -11.15 -5.00 -14.95
N SER A 37 -10.18 -5.41 -14.12
CA SER A 37 -9.90 -6.81 -13.80
C SER A 37 -9.89 -7.00 -12.28
N TRP A 38 -10.32 -8.18 -11.84
CA TRP A 38 -10.30 -8.57 -10.43
C TRP A 38 -9.53 -9.87 -10.26
N THR A 39 -8.61 -9.88 -9.31
CA THR A 39 -7.82 -11.04 -8.93
C THR A 39 -8.32 -11.57 -7.60
N ASP A 40 -8.56 -12.88 -7.53
CA ASP A 40 -8.88 -13.55 -6.28
C ASP A 40 -7.65 -13.57 -5.37
N PHE A 41 -7.83 -13.09 -4.14
CA PHE A 41 -6.83 -13.24 -3.09
C PHE A 41 -7.02 -14.55 -2.33
N GLY A 42 -8.27 -14.95 -2.11
CA GLY A 42 -8.65 -16.15 -1.39
C GLY A 42 -10.03 -16.08 -0.78
N THR A 43 -10.49 -17.23 -0.28
CA THR A 43 -11.80 -17.37 0.35
C THR A 43 -11.73 -17.38 1.88
N TYR A 44 -12.85 -17.02 2.52
CA TYR A 44 -13.02 -17.07 3.97
C TYR A 44 -14.47 -17.39 4.37
N ASP A 45 -14.64 -18.07 5.51
CA ASP A 45 -15.94 -18.37 6.13
C ASP A 45 -16.10 -17.57 7.43
N PRO A 46 -16.97 -16.55 7.49
CA PRO A 46 -17.30 -15.89 8.75
C PRO A 46 -17.98 -16.84 9.73
N GLY A 47 -17.66 -16.72 11.02
CA GLY A 47 -18.39 -17.43 12.06
C GLY A 47 -19.81 -16.90 12.29
N THR A 48 -20.55 -17.53 13.21
CA THR A 48 -21.85 -17.05 13.70
C THR A 48 -21.74 -16.09 14.90
N SER A 49 -20.52 -15.66 15.20
CA SER A 49 -20.19 -14.54 16.09
C SER A 49 -19.22 -13.62 15.35
N PHE A 50 -19.12 -12.34 15.77
CA PHE A 50 -18.17 -11.41 15.15
C PHE A 50 -16.75 -11.91 15.35
N GLY A 51 -16.03 -12.08 14.24
CA GLY A 51 -14.62 -12.47 14.23
C GLY A 51 -13.81 -11.64 13.24
N LEU A 52 -12.55 -11.39 13.58
CA LEU A 52 -11.61 -10.68 12.72
C LEU A 52 -11.33 -11.50 11.46
N GLN A 53 -11.45 -10.85 10.31
CA GLN A 53 -10.95 -11.32 9.01
C GLN A 53 -9.85 -10.35 8.60
N ALA A 54 -8.66 -10.87 8.33
CA ALA A 54 -7.49 -10.06 7.96
C ALA A 54 -6.85 -10.63 6.70
N PHE A 55 -6.49 -9.74 5.79
CA PHE A 55 -5.93 -10.04 4.48
C PHE A 55 -4.62 -9.28 4.33
N ASP A 56 -3.52 -9.99 4.47
CA ASP A 56 -2.17 -9.46 4.27
C ASP A 56 -1.86 -9.42 2.76
N LEU A 57 -1.82 -8.22 2.20
CA LEU A 57 -1.56 -7.97 0.79
C LEU A 57 -0.14 -7.44 0.56
N SER A 58 0.72 -7.47 1.58
CA SER A 58 2.10 -6.96 1.49
C SER A 58 2.94 -7.68 0.44
N GLY A 59 2.57 -8.93 0.11
CA GLY A 59 3.13 -9.73 -0.98
C GLY A 59 2.71 -9.30 -2.39
N ILE A 60 1.92 -8.23 -2.56
CA ILE A 60 1.38 -7.78 -3.85
C ILE A 60 1.92 -6.37 -4.17
N PRO A 61 3.12 -6.24 -4.76
CA PRO A 61 3.74 -4.94 -5.03
C PRO A 61 2.91 -4.01 -5.91
N ALA A 62 2.05 -4.56 -6.77
CA ALA A 62 1.18 -3.78 -7.66
C ALA A 62 0.08 -2.98 -6.92
N LEU A 63 -0.16 -3.26 -5.63
CA LEU A 63 -1.05 -2.46 -4.78
C LEU A 63 -0.33 -1.30 -4.09
N ASN A 64 1.00 -1.28 -4.06
CA ASN A 64 1.77 -0.22 -3.45
C ASN A 64 1.76 1.02 -4.34
N ASN A 65 1.63 2.20 -3.73
CA ASN A 65 1.65 3.48 -4.42
C ASN A 65 0.74 3.53 -5.67
N ASN A 66 -0.48 2.97 -5.57
CA ASN A 66 -1.37 2.76 -6.70
C ASN A 66 -2.73 3.48 -6.50
N PRO A 67 -3.01 4.55 -7.27
CA PRO A 67 -4.30 5.25 -7.16
C PRO A 67 -5.49 4.45 -7.68
N TYR A 68 -5.23 3.35 -8.39
CA TYR A 68 -6.22 2.49 -9.04
C TYR A 68 -6.52 1.21 -8.25
N ALA A 69 -5.96 1.06 -7.05
CA ALA A 69 -6.21 -0.08 -6.19
C ALA A 69 -7.69 -0.16 -5.74
N GLY A 70 -8.18 -1.37 -5.51
CA GLY A 70 -9.53 -1.59 -5.00
C GLY A 70 -9.70 -2.98 -4.41
N PHE A 71 -10.66 -3.10 -3.50
CA PHE A 71 -10.96 -4.34 -2.78
C PHE A 71 -12.46 -4.61 -2.85
N ARG A 72 -12.84 -5.87 -2.95
CA ARG A 72 -14.25 -6.30 -2.86
C ARG A 72 -14.36 -7.64 -2.17
N ILE A 73 -15.57 -7.92 -1.72
CA ILE A 73 -15.96 -9.24 -1.23
C ILE A 73 -17.11 -9.73 -2.11
N VAL A 74 -17.00 -10.95 -2.62
CA VAL A 74 -18.09 -11.65 -3.29
C VAL A 74 -18.63 -12.69 -2.32
N PHE A 75 -19.95 -12.70 -2.11
CA PHE A 75 -20.59 -13.57 -1.13
C PHE A 75 -21.12 -14.84 -1.80
N TRP A 76 -20.67 -16.02 -1.38
CA TRP A 76 -21.16 -17.31 -1.87
C TRP A 76 -21.55 -18.27 -0.73
N GLY A 77 -22.34 -19.29 -1.07
CA GLY A 77 -22.63 -20.41 -0.17
C GLY A 77 -23.79 -20.22 0.80
N ALA A 78 -24.62 -19.18 0.64
CA ALA A 78 -25.86 -19.08 1.40
C ALA A 78 -26.79 -20.27 1.10
N THR A 79 -27.43 -20.79 2.13
CA THR A 79 -28.37 -21.93 2.03
C THR A 79 -29.83 -21.50 2.13
N SER A 80 -30.08 -20.20 2.33
CA SER A 80 -31.41 -19.60 2.38
C SER A 80 -31.39 -18.19 1.78
N SER A 81 -32.49 -17.77 1.17
CA SER A 81 -32.69 -16.39 0.70
C SER A 81 -32.74 -15.36 1.84
N SER A 82 -32.94 -15.82 3.08
CA SER A 82 -32.86 -14.99 4.30
C SER A 82 -31.49 -15.04 4.98
N GLY A 83 -30.53 -15.77 4.40
CA GLY A 83 -29.15 -15.80 4.85
C GLY A 83 -28.53 -14.41 4.78
N ASN A 84 -27.73 -14.04 5.78
CA ASN A 84 -27.15 -12.70 5.86
C ASN A 84 -25.73 -12.73 6.43
N ASN A 85 -24.90 -11.80 5.96
CA ASN A 85 -23.59 -11.51 6.50
C ASN A 85 -23.56 -10.04 6.96
N ARG A 86 -22.92 -9.78 8.09
CA ARG A 86 -22.69 -8.41 8.58
C ARG A 86 -21.20 -8.18 8.70
N ILE A 87 -20.79 -6.99 8.30
CA ILE A 87 -19.41 -6.53 8.35
C ILE A 87 -19.39 -5.26 9.20
N ASP A 88 -18.36 -5.11 10.02
CA ASP A 88 -18.09 -3.91 10.81
C ASP A 88 -16.58 -3.65 10.87
N ASN A 89 -16.16 -2.47 11.30
CA ASN A 89 -14.76 -2.09 11.50
C ASN A 89 -13.86 -2.40 10.29
N LEU A 90 -14.32 -2.09 9.08
CA LEU A 90 -13.48 -2.21 7.88
C LEU A 90 -12.32 -1.22 7.96
N VAL A 91 -11.11 -1.73 7.87
CA VAL A 91 -9.87 -0.97 7.84
C VAL A 91 -9.07 -1.37 6.61
N VAL A 92 -8.58 -0.37 5.90
CA VAL A 92 -7.50 -0.51 4.93
C VAL A 92 -6.31 0.27 5.46
N SER A 93 -5.15 -0.38 5.56
CA SER A 93 -3.93 0.23 6.08
C SER A 93 -2.75 -0.05 5.16
N GLY A 94 -1.70 0.76 5.33
CA GLY A 94 -0.40 0.56 4.71
C GLY A 94 0.67 1.34 5.48
N ALA A 95 1.93 0.96 5.31
CA ALA A 95 3.07 1.73 5.79
C ALA A 95 3.31 2.91 4.85
N GLN A 96 3.57 4.10 5.39
CA GLN A 96 3.90 5.25 4.55
C GLN A 96 5.24 5.01 3.84
N THR A 97 5.26 5.16 2.53
CA THR A 97 6.49 5.10 1.73
C THR A 97 7.44 6.19 2.22
N ALA A 98 8.67 5.81 2.58
CA ALA A 98 9.68 6.77 2.97
C ALA A 98 9.94 7.74 1.80
N LEU A 99 9.88 9.04 2.06
CA LEU A 99 10.31 10.01 1.07
C LEU A 99 11.79 9.75 0.76
N PRO A 100 12.21 9.82 -0.52
CA PRO A 100 13.62 9.79 -0.84
C PRO A 100 14.33 10.90 -0.05
N PRO A 101 15.53 10.65 0.49
CA PRO A 101 16.27 11.67 1.22
C PRO A 101 16.41 12.90 0.34
N ALA A 102 16.12 14.08 0.91
CA ALA A 102 16.27 15.33 0.18
C ALA A 102 17.71 15.39 -0.40
N PRO A 103 17.88 15.85 -1.66
CA PRO A 103 19.21 15.99 -2.23
C PRO A 103 20.00 16.92 -1.33
N VAL A 104 21.03 16.37 -0.68
CA VAL A 104 21.97 17.17 0.10
C VAL A 104 22.80 17.93 -0.93
N PRO A 105 22.81 19.28 -0.92
CA PRO A 105 23.67 20.04 -1.83
C PRO A 105 25.12 19.62 -1.58
N GLU A 106 25.83 19.24 -2.65
CA GLU A 106 27.25 18.92 -2.55
C GLU A 106 27.99 20.10 -1.89
N PRO A 107 28.96 19.85 -0.99
CA PRO A 107 29.66 20.93 -0.31
C PRO A 107 30.31 21.86 -1.34
N SER A 108 30.02 23.16 -1.21
CA SER A 108 30.74 24.23 -1.93
C SER A 108 32.25 24.21 -1.70
N THR A 109 32.75 23.35 -0.80
CA THR A 109 34.13 23.00 -0.56
C THR A 109 34.88 22.65 -1.85
N ILE A 110 34.31 21.88 -2.79
CA ILE A 110 35.01 21.55 -4.05
C ILE A 110 35.29 22.82 -4.88
N VAL A 111 34.30 23.72 -4.98
CA VAL A 111 34.43 24.99 -5.68
C VAL A 111 35.40 25.93 -4.96
N LEU A 112 35.34 25.99 -3.63
CA LEU A 112 36.21 26.85 -2.82
C LEU A 112 37.67 26.38 -2.84
N THR A 113 37.91 25.06 -2.79
CA THR A 113 39.25 24.48 -2.90
C THR A 113 39.82 24.69 -4.31
N ALA A 114 39.03 24.50 -5.36
CA ALA A 114 39.46 24.77 -6.74
C ALA A 114 39.78 26.25 -6.94
N ALA A 115 38.92 27.16 -6.48
CA ALA A 115 39.15 28.60 -6.55
C ALA A 115 40.38 29.04 -5.74
N GLY A 116 40.58 28.47 -4.54
CA GLY A 116 41.75 28.70 -3.71
C GLY A 116 43.05 28.24 -4.38
N MET A 117 43.05 27.05 -4.99
CA MET A 117 44.19 26.52 -5.74
C MET A 117 44.53 27.39 -6.96
N VAL A 118 43.53 27.81 -7.74
CA VAL A 118 43.72 28.72 -8.89
C VAL A 118 44.27 30.07 -8.44
N GLY A 119 43.72 30.65 -7.36
CA GLY A 119 44.21 31.90 -6.78
C GLY A 119 45.67 31.81 -6.32
N LEU A 120 46.05 30.68 -5.72
CA LEU A 120 47.43 30.42 -5.29
C LEU A 120 48.39 30.29 -6.48
N PHE A 121 48.00 29.52 -7.51
CA PHE A 121 48.77 29.36 -8.74
C PHE A 121 49.00 30.70 -9.48
N LEU A 122 47.95 31.52 -9.59
CA LEU A 122 48.04 32.83 -10.23
C LEU A 122 48.93 33.80 -9.42
N ARG A 123 48.93 33.71 -8.09
CA ARG A 123 49.81 34.51 -7.23
C ARG A 123 51.28 34.12 -7.37
N LEU A 124 51.57 32.83 -7.43
CA LEU A 124 52.94 32.31 -7.59
C LEU A 124 53.55 32.69 -8.96
N ARG A 125 52.73 32.77 -10.02
CA ARG A 125 53.16 33.19 -11.36
C ARG A 125 53.51 34.68 -11.50
N ARG A 126 53.04 35.54 -10.59
CA ARG A 126 53.28 36.99 -10.64
C ARG A 126 54.58 37.44 -9.96
N HIS A 127 55.25 36.54 -9.25
CA HIS A 127 56.48 36.82 -8.49
C HIS A 127 57.75 36.23 -9.14
N GLN A 128 57.64 35.71 -10.37
CA GLN A 128 58.79 35.37 -11.23
C GLN A 128 58.90 36.41 -12.35
#